data_AF-A0A3D5JYF6-F1
#
_entry.id   AF-A0A3D5JYF6-F1
#
_cell.length_a   1.000
_cell.length_b   1.000
_cell.length_c   1.000
_cell.angle_alpha   90.00
_cell.angle_beta   90.00
_cell.angle_gamma   90.00
#
_symmetry.space_group_name_H-M   'P 1'
#
loop_
_entity.id
_entity.type
_entity.pdbx_description
1 polymer ?
#
loop_
_entity_poly.entity_id
_entity_poly.type
_entity_poly.pdbx_seq_one_letter_code
_entity_poly.pdbx_strand_id
1 'polypeptide(L)'
;TYIAQARGPVTAAFRRHITSAGGRIVSYIPNNAYLVRLDSGGADRLANWPGTQSVLPFEPYYKLEMKLLEMAVAGQLLPDDALLNVVLFPGSEPTAARRLAKLGVVVLTQDRTPFGAKLVARVPSDQLSALARLTEVQGLERYRPRRLANDLTRPRLGVEVFKAQTAADGTVTNVLREDYLGL
;
A
#
# COMPACT_ATOMS: atom_id res chain seq x y z
N THR A 1 -12.45 -10.78 -0.79
CA THR A 1 -12.02 -9.86 0.30
C THR A 1 -12.95 -8.70 0.31
N TYR A 2 -13.35 -8.24 1.48
CA TYR A 2 -14.33 -7.18 1.64
C TYR A 2 -13.86 -6.15 2.67
N ILE A 3 -14.37 -4.93 2.56
CA ILE A 3 -14.35 -3.93 3.61
C ILE A 3 -15.68 -4.05 4.35
N ALA A 4 -15.63 -4.41 5.63
CA ALA A 4 -16.81 -4.56 6.47
C ALA A 4 -16.85 -3.41 7.48
N GLN A 5 -17.86 -2.54 7.38
CA GLN A 5 -18.04 -1.38 8.24
C GLN A 5 -19.13 -1.64 9.29
N ALA A 6 -18.84 -1.36 10.55
CA ALA A 6 -19.82 -1.37 11.62
C ALA A 6 -20.61 -0.05 11.64
N ARG A 7 -21.89 -0.09 12.06
CA ARG A 7 -22.76 1.08 12.20
C ARG A 7 -22.32 2.04 13.32
N GLY A 8 -21.59 1.53 14.29
CA GLY A 8 -21.00 2.30 15.39
C GLY A 8 -19.58 1.84 15.67
N PRO A 9 -19.04 2.10 16.88
CA PRO A 9 -17.72 1.62 17.28
C PRO A 9 -17.56 0.12 17.04
N VAL A 10 -16.38 -0.29 16.61
CA VAL A 10 -16.07 -1.71 16.34
C VAL A 10 -16.04 -2.53 17.64
N THR A 11 -17.16 -3.17 17.95
CA THR A 11 -17.35 -3.95 19.18
C THR A 11 -16.83 -5.38 19.06
N ALA A 12 -16.68 -6.05 20.21
CA ALA A 12 -16.40 -7.49 20.23
C ALA A 12 -17.52 -8.32 19.58
N ALA A 13 -18.78 -7.87 19.64
CA ALA A 13 -19.90 -8.52 18.99
C ALA A 13 -19.75 -8.51 17.46
N PHE A 14 -19.35 -7.38 16.88
CA PHE A 14 -19.11 -7.29 15.44
C PHE A 14 -17.94 -8.18 15.00
N ARG A 15 -16.83 -8.20 15.75
CA ARG A 15 -15.70 -9.10 15.47
C ARG A 15 -16.11 -10.57 15.51
N ARG A 16 -16.87 -10.98 16.53
CA ARG A 16 -17.43 -12.34 16.62
C ARG A 16 -18.35 -12.64 15.45
N HIS A 17 -19.16 -11.67 15.02
CA HIS A 17 -20.06 -11.85 13.89
C HIS A 17 -19.29 -12.08 12.58
N ILE A 18 -18.22 -11.30 12.32
CA ILE A 18 -17.29 -11.54 11.20
C ILE A 18 -16.77 -12.98 11.24
N THR A 19 -16.26 -13.43 12.39
CA THR A 19 -15.74 -14.81 12.54
C THR A 19 -16.84 -15.85 12.30
N SER A 20 -18.03 -15.64 12.85
CA SER A 20 -19.18 -16.56 12.67
C SER A 20 -19.67 -16.65 11.22
N ALA A 21 -19.45 -15.59 10.43
CA ALA A 21 -19.73 -15.59 9.00
C ALA A 21 -18.67 -16.35 8.18
N GLY A 22 -17.61 -16.88 8.81
CA GLY A 22 -16.45 -17.51 8.16
C GLY A 22 -15.32 -16.52 7.84
N GLY A 23 -15.39 -15.30 8.39
CA GLY A 23 -14.46 -14.23 8.08
C GLY A 23 -13.19 -14.24 8.93
N ARG A 24 -12.08 -13.83 8.31
CA ARG A 24 -10.83 -13.53 9.01
C ARG A 24 -10.50 -12.05 8.87
N ILE A 25 -10.33 -11.37 9.99
CA ILE A 25 -9.90 -9.97 10.02
C ILE A 25 -8.41 -9.90 9.62
N VAL A 26 -8.11 -9.02 8.66
CA VAL A 26 -6.73 -8.75 8.20
C VAL A 26 -6.18 -7.53 8.92
N SER A 27 -6.92 -6.42 8.88
CA SER A 27 -6.51 -5.15 9.48
C SER A 27 -7.72 -4.27 9.76
N TYR A 28 -7.55 -3.30 10.66
CA TYR A 28 -8.47 -2.20 10.82
C TYR A 28 -8.31 -1.19 9.67
N ILE A 29 -9.43 -0.64 9.20
CA ILE A 29 -9.50 0.50 8.29
C ILE A 29 -10.27 1.61 9.04
N PRO A 30 -9.86 2.88 8.96
CA PRO A 30 -10.57 3.99 9.58
C PRO A 30 -12.09 3.99 9.30
N ASN A 31 -12.84 4.71 10.13
CA ASN A 31 -14.30 4.80 10.09
C ASN A 31 -15.02 3.49 10.46
N ASN A 32 -14.58 2.85 11.55
CA ASN A 32 -15.18 1.65 12.13
C ASN A 32 -15.23 0.45 11.17
N ALA A 33 -14.20 0.27 10.35
CA ALA A 33 -14.18 -0.79 9.34
C ALA A 33 -13.04 -1.79 9.55
N TYR A 34 -13.23 -3.00 9.02
CA TYR A 34 -12.19 -4.02 8.92
C TYR A 34 -12.01 -4.45 7.46
N LEU A 35 -10.76 -4.67 7.06
CA LEU A 35 -10.46 -5.48 5.89
C LEU A 35 -10.60 -6.95 6.28
N VAL A 36 -11.49 -7.68 5.60
CA VAL A 36 -11.82 -9.06 5.94
C VAL A 36 -11.64 -10.01 4.75
N ARG A 37 -11.05 -11.17 5.02
CA ARG A 37 -11.06 -12.33 4.11
C ARG A 37 -12.34 -13.10 4.39
N LEU A 38 -13.20 -13.20 3.39
CA LEU A 38 -14.54 -13.76 3.47
C LEU A 38 -14.96 -14.18 2.05
N ASP A 39 -15.77 -15.22 1.93
CA ASP A 39 -16.43 -15.61 0.67
C ASP A 39 -17.70 -14.77 0.44
N SER A 40 -18.38 -14.96 -0.70
CA SER A 40 -19.61 -14.21 -1.01
C SER A 40 -20.75 -14.53 -0.04
N GLY A 41 -21.01 -15.80 0.27
CA GLY A 41 -22.08 -16.18 1.19
C GLY A 41 -21.86 -15.65 2.62
N GLY A 42 -20.61 -15.59 3.07
CA GLY A 42 -20.22 -14.94 4.31
C GLY A 42 -20.41 -13.43 4.27
N ALA A 43 -20.10 -12.78 3.14
CA ALA A 43 -20.33 -11.35 2.96
C ALA A 43 -21.83 -11.01 3.04
N ASP A 44 -22.69 -11.83 2.43
CA ASP A 44 -24.15 -11.67 2.51
C ASP A 44 -24.65 -11.83 3.94
N ARG A 45 -24.17 -12.84 4.68
CA ARG A 45 -24.52 -13.02 6.10
C ARG A 45 -24.10 -11.82 6.94
N LEU A 46 -22.88 -11.32 6.72
CA LEU A 46 -22.32 -10.17 7.43
C LEU A 46 -23.11 -8.88 7.13
N ALA A 47 -23.52 -8.69 5.87
CA ALA A 47 -24.29 -7.52 5.43
C ALA A 47 -25.68 -7.47 6.07
N ASN A 48 -26.29 -8.63 6.33
CA ASN A 48 -27.64 -8.73 6.89
C ASN A 48 -27.72 -8.56 8.42
N TRP A 49 -26.59 -8.36 9.11
CA TRP A 49 -26.60 -8.17 10.56
C TRP A 49 -26.89 -6.71 10.94
N PRO A 50 -27.79 -6.41 11.91
CA PRO A 50 -28.24 -5.05 12.21
C PRO A 50 -27.13 -4.04 12.56
N GLY A 51 -26.03 -4.51 13.17
CA GLY A 51 -24.90 -3.65 13.52
C GLY A 51 -23.89 -3.44 12.38
N THR A 52 -24.12 -4.01 11.19
CA THR A 52 -23.33 -3.78 9.98
C THR A 52 -23.89 -2.55 9.23
N GLN A 53 -22.99 -1.66 8.84
CA GLN A 53 -23.31 -0.49 8.00
C GLN A 53 -23.17 -0.82 6.52
N SER A 54 -22.07 -1.47 6.14
CA SER A 54 -21.80 -1.83 4.75
C SER A 54 -20.81 -3.00 4.67
N VAL A 55 -20.91 -3.76 3.58
CA VAL A 55 -19.94 -4.78 3.18
C VAL A 55 -19.63 -4.54 1.71
N LEU A 56 -18.44 -4.02 1.42
CA LEU A 56 -18.04 -3.63 0.06
C LEU A 56 -16.95 -4.58 -0.45
N PRO A 57 -17.01 -5.04 -1.71
CA PRO A 57 -15.90 -5.74 -2.32
C PRO A 57 -14.61 -4.90 -2.24
N PHE A 58 -13.49 -5.55 -1.93
CA PHE A 58 -12.19 -4.88 -1.96
C PHE A 58 -11.66 -4.84 -3.39
N GLU A 59 -12.10 -3.81 -4.10
CA GLU A 59 -11.81 -3.58 -5.51
C GLU A 59 -10.32 -3.34 -5.83
N PRO A 60 -9.88 -3.62 -7.08
CA PRO A 60 -8.48 -3.47 -7.49
C PRO A 60 -7.88 -2.08 -7.23
N TYR A 61 -8.67 -1.01 -7.41
CA TYR A 61 -8.18 0.36 -7.26
C TYR A 61 -7.83 0.73 -5.81
N TYR A 62 -8.40 0.06 -4.80
CA TYR A 62 -8.01 0.27 -3.40
C TYR A 62 -6.60 -0.26 -3.07
N LYS A 63 -6.03 -1.09 -3.95
CA LYS A 63 -4.73 -1.71 -3.74
C LYS A 63 -3.57 -0.84 -4.22
N LEU A 64 -3.85 0.16 -5.05
CA LEU A 64 -2.83 0.91 -5.77
C LEU A 64 -2.43 2.18 -5.00
N GLU A 65 -1.14 2.40 -4.81
CA GLU A 65 -0.60 3.73 -4.46
C GLU A 65 -1.08 4.76 -5.49
N MET A 66 -1.33 6.00 -5.07
CA MET A 66 -1.92 7.07 -5.89
C MET A 66 -1.31 7.20 -7.30
N LYS A 67 0.02 7.15 -7.44
CA LYS A 67 0.64 7.25 -8.77
C LYS A 67 0.34 6.02 -9.64
N LEU A 68 0.32 4.83 -9.06
CA LEU A 68 -0.03 3.61 -9.80
C LEU A 68 -1.51 3.60 -10.18
N LEU A 69 -2.38 4.16 -9.32
CA LEU A 69 -3.79 4.35 -9.64
C LEU A 69 -3.98 5.29 -10.83
N GLU A 70 -3.31 6.45 -10.82
CA GLU A 70 -3.32 7.39 -11.94
C GLU A 70 -2.91 6.71 -13.25
N MET A 71 -1.83 5.95 -13.22
CA MET A 71 -1.34 5.20 -14.39
C MET A 71 -2.35 4.16 -14.87
N ALA A 72 -2.92 3.37 -13.95
CA ALA A 72 -3.90 2.34 -14.29
C ALA A 72 -5.17 2.94 -14.90
N VAL A 73 -5.64 4.09 -14.40
CA VAL A 73 -6.82 4.80 -14.94
C VAL A 73 -6.51 5.40 -16.30
N ALA A 74 -5.32 5.98 -16.48
CA ALA A 74 -4.88 6.58 -17.74
C ALA A 74 -4.42 5.55 -18.80
N GLY A 75 -4.42 4.25 -18.48
CA GLY A 75 -3.89 3.20 -19.36
C GLY A 75 -2.39 3.32 -19.64
N GLN A 76 -1.65 3.99 -18.75
CA GLN A 76 -0.21 4.18 -18.88
C GLN A 76 0.52 2.89 -18.49
N LEU A 77 1.51 2.53 -19.30
CA LEU A 77 2.42 1.43 -18.99
C LEU A 77 3.31 1.79 -17.81
N LEU A 78 3.68 0.78 -17.01
CA LEU A 78 4.75 0.95 -16.03
C LEU A 78 6.07 1.26 -16.76
N PRO A 79 6.99 2.01 -16.13
CA PRO A 79 8.34 2.16 -16.66
C PRO A 79 9.01 0.81 -16.87
N ASP A 80 9.96 0.76 -17.79
CA ASP A 80 10.81 -0.42 -17.96
C ASP A 80 11.48 -0.78 -16.62
N ASP A 81 11.55 -2.07 -16.34
CA ASP A 81 12.09 -2.61 -15.08
C ASP A 81 11.42 -2.11 -13.79
N ALA A 82 10.16 -1.65 -13.86
CA ALA A 82 9.43 -1.20 -12.68
C ALA A 82 9.44 -2.25 -11.56
N LEU A 83 10.00 -1.84 -10.42
CA LEU A 83 9.97 -2.60 -9.19
C LEU A 83 8.79 -2.13 -8.33
N LEU A 84 7.93 -3.07 -7.95
CA LEU A 84 6.81 -2.83 -7.05
C LEU A 84 7.00 -3.60 -5.75
N ASN A 85 6.58 -2.98 -4.65
CA ASN A 85 6.23 -3.68 -3.43
C ASN A 85 4.85 -4.32 -3.62
N VAL A 86 4.78 -5.64 -3.53
CA VAL A 86 3.52 -6.41 -3.61
C VAL A 86 3.25 -7.01 -2.24
N VAL A 87 2.22 -6.54 -1.56
CA VAL A 87 1.78 -7.12 -0.29
C VAL A 87 0.72 -8.18 -0.59
N LEU A 88 0.96 -9.40 -0.12
CA LEU A 88 0.04 -10.51 -0.23
C LEU A 88 -0.78 -10.69 1.04
N PHE A 89 -2.02 -11.12 0.89
CA PHE A 89 -2.82 -11.53 2.05
C PHE A 89 -2.20 -12.76 2.73
N PRO A 90 -2.29 -12.89 4.07
CA PRO A 90 -1.66 -14.01 4.77
C PRO A 90 -2.21 -15.37 4.30
N GLY A 91 -1.30 -16.32 4.05
CA GLY A 91 -1.64 -17.68 3.60
C GLY A 91 -1.94 -17.81 2.10
N SER A 92 -1.74 -16.75 1.32
CA SER A 92 -1.97 -16.77 -0.14
C SER A 92 -0.71 -17.03 -0.97
N GLU A 93 0.46 -17.12 -0.34
CA GLU A 93 1.78 -17.19 -0.98
C GLU A 93 1.89 -18.30 -2.04
N PRO A 94 1.47 -19.56 -1.78
CA PRO A 94 1.60 -20.63 -2.79
C PRO A 94 0.75 -20.38 -4.04
N THR A 95 -0.45 -19.80 -3.86
CA THR A 95 -1.35 -19.48 -4.99
C THR A 95 -0.87 -18.24 -5.72
N ALA A 96 -0.40 -17.23 -4.98
CA ALA A 96 0.17 -16.01 -5.52
C ALA A 96 1.39 -16.31 -6.40
N ALA A 97 2.33 -17.16 -5.94
CA ALA A 97 3.52 -17.52 -6.71
C ALA A 97 3.17 -18.05 -8.12
N ARG A 98 2.18 -18.94 -8.23
CA ARG A 98 1.71 -19.46 -9.52
C ARG A 98 1.06 -18.38 -10.40
N ARG A 99 0.28 -17.48 -9.81
CA ARG A 99 -0.38 -16.38 -10.54
C ARG A 99 0.62 -15.34 -11.02
N LEU A 100 1.57 -14.96 -10.17
CA LEU A 100 2.64 -14.00 -10.49
C LEU A 100 3.52 -14.53 -11.63
N ALA A 101 3.92 -15.80 -11.59
CA ALA A 101 4.68 -16.43 -12.66
C ALA A 101 3.95 -16.39 -14.01
N LYS A 102 2.62 -16.62 -14.02
CA LYS A 102 1.80 -16.52 -15.24
C LYS A 102 1.71 -15.09 -15.81
N LEU A 103 1.84 -14.08 -14.96
CA LEU A 103 1.89 -12.67 -15.36
C LEU A 103 3.33 -12.23 -15.73
N GLY A 104 4.32 -13.13 -15.76
CA GLY A 104 5.72 -12.76 -16.01
C GLY A 104 6.34 -11.91 -14.89
N VAL A 105 5.73 -11.87 -13.71
CA VAL A 105 6.26 -11.12 -12.56
C VAL A 105 7.42 -11.89 -11.95
N VAL A 106 8.58 -11.23 -11.83
CA VAL A 106 9.78 -11.81 -11.26
C VAL A 106 9.96 -11.31 -9.82
N VAL A 107 9.83 -12.21 -8.86
CA VAL A 107 10.02 -11.89 -7.43
C VAL A 107 11.52 -11.86 -7.13
N LEU A 108 11.99 -10.73 -6.58
CA LEU A 108 13.40 -10.51 -6.24
C LEU A 108 13.68 -10.81 -4.76
N THR A 109 12.82 -10.31 -3.87
CA THR A 109 12.93 -10.53 -2.43
C THR A 109 11.56 -10.73 -1.81
N GLN A 110 11.55 -11.37 -0.64
CA GLN A 110 10.36 -11.60 0.17
C GLN A 110 10.67 -11.33 1.64
N ASP A 111 9.83 -10.51 2.26
CA ASP A 111 9.84 -10.19 3.69
C ASP A 111 8.52 -10.60 4.34
N ARG A 112 8.54 -10.74 5.68
CA ARG A 112 7.33 -10.96 6.49
C ARG A 112 6.88 -9.64 7.11
N THR A 113 5.57 -9.39 7.09
CA THR A 113 4.95 -8.26 7.79
C THR A 113 3.75 -8.74 8.60
N PRO A 114 3.26 -7.96 9.58
CA PRO A 114 2.02 -8.27 10.29
C PRO A 114 0.79 -8.43 9.39
N PHE A 115 0.84 -7.89 8.17
CA PHE A 115 -0.27 -7.90 7.21
C PHE A 115 -0.16 -9.00 6.15
N GLY A 116 0.97 -9.74 6.13
CA GLY A 116 1.25 -10.80 5.17
C GLY A 116 2.64 -10.69 4.55
N ALA A 117 2.94 -11.55 3.59
CA ALA A 117 4.22 -11.50 2.88
C ALA A 117 4.30 -10.24 2.01
N LYS A 118 5.43 -9.53 2.10
CA LYS A 118 5.76 -8.39 1.24
C LYS A 118 6.83 -8.84 0.25
N LEU A 119 6.54 -8.70 -1.03
CA LEU A 119 7.47 -9.02 -2.11
C LEU A 119 8.02 -7.73 -2.72
N VAL A 120 9.29 -7.72 -3.10
CA VAL A 120 9.79 -6.80 -4.11
C VAL A 120 9.85 -7.57 -5.42
N ALA A 121 9.12 -7.09 -6.42
CA ALA A 121 8.99 -7.80 -7.69
C ALA A 121 9.16 -6.86 -8.88
N ARG A 122 9.81 -7.35 -9.93
CA ARG A 122 9.82 -6.73 -11.25
C ARG A 122 8.53 -7.12 -11.96
N VAL A 123 7.76 -6.11 -12.37
CA VAL A 123 6.44 -6.29 -12.98
C VAL A 123 6.52 -5.87 -14.45
N PRO A 124 6.08 -6.70 -15.41
CA PRO A 124 6.05 -6.29 -16.82
C PRO A 124 5.16 -5.08 -17.04
N SER A 125 5.49 -4.27 -18.04
CA SER A 125 4.98 -2.90 -18.18
C SER A 125 3.46 -2.81 -18.34
N ASP A 126 2.83 -3.84 -18.90
CA ASP A 126 1.40 -3.93 -19.18
C ASP A 126 0.59 -4.68 -18.09
N GLN A 127 1.25 -5.19 -17.03
CA GLN A 127 0.61 -6.11 -16.08
C GLN A 127 0.07 -5.44 -14.80
N LEU A 128 0.17 -4.11 -14.66
CA LEU A 128 -0.28 -3.40 -13.44
C LEU A 128 -1.74 -3.73 -13.09
N SER A 129 -2.64 -3.58 -14.06
CA SER A 129 -4.07 -3.83 -13.87
C SER A 129 -4.39 -5.30 -13.61
N ALA A 130 -3.69 -6.23 -14.28
CA ALA A 130 -3.86 -7.66 -14.06
C ALA A 130 -3.41 -8.07 -12.65
N LEU A 131 -2.28 -7.53 -12.20
CA LEU A 131 -1.74 -7.73 -10.87
C LEU A 131 -2.69 -7.20 -9.79
N ALA A 132 -3.26 -6.01 -9.97
CA ALA A 132 -4.24 -5.43 -9.05
C ALA A 132 -5.54 -6.25 -8.95
N ARG A 133 -5.90 -7.02 -9.99
CA ARG A 133 -7.08 -7.89 -9.99
C ARG A 133 -6.88 -9.20 -9.22
N LEU A 134 -5.65 -9.58 -8.89
CA LEU A 134 -5.39 -10.80 -8.13
C LEU A 134 -6.02 -10.72 -6.73
N THR A 135 -6.67 -11.80 -6.31
CA THR A 135 -7.36 -11.89 -5.01
C THR A 135 -6.40 -12.12 -3.84
N GLU A 136 -5.19 -12.55 -4.16
CA GLU A 136 -4.07 -12.78 -3.26
C GLU A 136 -3.37 -11.45 -2.91
N VAL A 137 -3.45 -10.44 -3.78
CA VAL A 137 -2.80 -9.14 -3.60
C VAL A 137 -3.65 -8.23 -2.70
N GLN A 138 -3.02 -7.72 -1.64
CA GLN A 138 -3.56 -6.74 -0.72
C GLN A 138 -3.20 -5.31 -1.12
N GLY A 139 -1.98 -5.07 -1.59
CA GLY A 139 -1.48 -3.72 -1.88
C GLY A 139 -0.31 -3.73 -2.84
N LEU A 140 -0.19 -2.64 -3.59
CA LEU A 140 0.79 -2.39 -4.63
C LEU A 140 1.32 -0.96 -4.46
N GLU A 141 2.62 -0.86 -4.24
CA GLU A 141 3.31 0.42 -4.09
C GLU A 141 4.57 0.42 -4.95
N ARG A 142 5.01 1.60 -5.39
CA ARG A 142 6.31 1.71 -6.05
C ARG A 142 7.41 1.33 -5.08
N TYR A 143 8.35 0.49 -5.50
CA TYR A 143 9.53 0.21 -4.70
C TYR A 143 10.43 1.46 -4.67
N ARG A 144 10.81 1.87 -3.46
CA ARG A 144 11.80 2.92 -3.24
C ARG A 144 12.95 2.30 -2.47
N PRO A 145 14.19 2.32 -3.00
CA PRO A 145 15.32 1.78 -2.29
C PRO A 145 15.54 2.55 -0.99
N ARG A 146 15.87 1.82 0.08
CA ARG A 146 16.27 2.45 1.34
C ARG A 146 17.57 3.23 1.11
N ARG A 147 17.62 4.45 1.63
CA ARG A 147 18.81 5.31 1.61
C ARG A 147 18.99 5.89 3.00
N LEU A 148 20.23 6.21 3.36
CA LEU A 148 20.51 7.00 4.55
C LEU A 148 19.81 8.35 4.41
N ALA A 149 19.15 8.78 5.48
CA ALA A 149 18.34 9.99 5.50
C ALA A 149 18.54 10.79 6.80
N ASN A 150 19.65 10.53 7.50
CA ASN A 150 19.91 11.05 8.85
C ASN A 150 20.16 12.56 8.86
N ASP A 151 20.50 13.13 7.71
CA ASP A 151 20.77 14.54 7.44
C ASP A 151 19.61 15.26 6.73
N LEU A 152 18.57 14.53 6.27
CA LEU A 152 17.50 15.11 5.45
C LEU A 152 16.44 15.90 6.24
N THR A 153 16.41 15.79 7.57
CA THR A 153 15.40 16.48 8.39
C THR A 153 15.58 17.99 8.38
N ARG A 154 16.82 18.47 8.50
CA ARG A 154 17.15 19.91 8.48
C ARG A 154 16.73 20.60 7.18
N PRO A 155 17.09 20.08 5.98
CA PRO A 155 16.63 20.67 4.73
C PRO A 155 15.12 20.56 4.52
N ARG A 156 14.49 19.43 4.90
CA ARG A 156 13.03 19.26 4.74
C ARG A 156 12.18 20.20 5.60
N LEU A 157 12.65 20.52 6.80
CA LEU A 157 12.00 21.50 7.67
C LEU A 157 12.35 22.94 7.31
N GLY A 158 13.18 23.16 6.28
CA GLY A 158 13.65 24.49 5.91
C GLY A 158 14.54 25.15 6.96
N VAL A 159 15.19 24.36 7.83
CA VAL A 159 16.12 24.88 8.85
C VAL A 159 17.43 25.32 8.20
N GLU A 160 17.82 24.67 7.11
CA GLU A 160 19.08 24.91 6.40
C GLU A 160 18.82 25.21 4.92
N VAL A 161 17.96 26.20 4.64
CA VAL A 161 17.73 26.66 3.25
C VAL A 161 18.78 27.65 2.79
N PHE A 162 19.51 28.27 3.72
CA PHE A 162 20.43 29.36 3.45
C PHE A 162 21.83 29.04 3.93
N LYS A 163 22.80 29.21 3.04
CA LYS A 163 24.23 29.10 3.33
C LYS A 163 24.87 30.47 3.18
N ALA A 164 25.39 30.99 4.29
CA ALA A 164 26.16 32.24 4.26
C ALA A 164 27.58 31.94 3.74
N GLN A 165 28.05 32.77 2.81
CA GLN A 165 29.45 32.83 2.43
C GLN A 165 30.09 33.99 3.20
N THR A 166 31.26 33.75 3.78
CA THR A 166 31.98 34.74 4.59
C THR A 166 33.38 34.97 4.06
N ALA A 167 33.85 36.22 4.13
CA ALA A 167 35.25 36.56 3.94
C ALA A 167 36.13 36.01 5.09
N ALA A 168 37.45 36.13 4.94
CA ALA A 168 38.42 35.60 5.92
C ALA A 168 38.30 36.25 7.31
N ASP A 169 37.74 37.45 7.38
CA ASP A 169 37.46 38.20 8.62
C ASP A 169 36.10 37.85 9.26
N GLY A 170 35.34 36.93 8.65
CA GLY A 170 34.01 36.52 9.11
C GLY A 170 32.86 37.39 8.58
N THR A 171 33.14 38.44 7.79
CA THR A 171 32.09 39.29 7.20
C THR A 171 31.28 38.48 6.18
N VAL A 172 29.96 38.48 6.31
CA VAL A 172 29.06 37.81 5.34
C VAL A 172 29.11 38.55 4.01
N THR A 173 29.53 37.87 2.95
CA THR A 173 29.64 38.43 1.60
C THR A 173 28.47 38.02 0.70
N ASN A 174 27.79 36.92 1.02
CA ASN A 174 26.65 36.43 0.25
C ASN A 174 25.79 35.46 1.08
N VAL A 175 24.54 35.27 0.66
CA VAL A 175 23.64 34.23 1.19
C VAL A 175 23.02 33.47 0.03
N LEU A 176 23.35 32.19 -0.09
CA LEU A 176 22.83 31.32 -1.14
C LEU A 176 21.66 30.50 -0.60
N ARG A 177 20.59 30.38 -1.39
CA ARG A 177 19.53 29.41 -1.12
C ARG A 177 19.87 28.11 -1.83
N GLU A 178 19.97 27.02 -1.08
CA GLU A 178 20.25 25.69 -1.64
C GLU A 178 18.99 24.82 -1.52
N ASP A 179 18.52 24.32 -2.66
CA ASP A 179 17.39 23.39 -2.71
C ASP A 179 17.92 21.96 -2.60
N TYR A 180 17.90 21.44 -1.38
CA TYR A 180 18.36 20.10 -1.06
C TYR A 180 17.36 19.00 -1.42
N LEU A 181 16.13 19.36 -1.81
CA LEU A 181 15.08 18.37 -2.04
C LEU A 181 14.91 18.00 -3.51
N GLY A 182 15.34 18.86 -4.44
CA GLY A 182 15.26 18.59 -5.88
C GLY A 182 13.90 18.05 -6.30
N LEU A 183 12.83 18.55 -5.65
CA LEU A 183 11.45 18.16 -5.87
C LEU A 183 10.83 18.98 -7.00
#